data_AF-A0A7S2NF48-F1
#
_entry.id   AF-A0A7S2NF48-F1
#
_cell.length_a   1.000
_cell.length_b   1.000
_cell.length_c   1.000
_cell.angle_alpha   90.00
_cell.angle_beta   90.00
_cell.angle_gamma   90.00
#
_symmetry.space_group_name_H-M   'P 1'
#
loop_
_entity.id
_entity.type
_entity.pdbx_description
1 polymer ?
#
loop_
_entity_poly.entity_id
_entity_poly.type
_entity_poly.pdbx_seq_one_letter_code
_entity_poly.pdbx_strand_id
1 'polypeptide(L)'
;CEPQALPESLQGKALYPCVTFKNVSLHVHFGPYAHAQLPFKCRTLQEAAKEDVVVRSYPKPADGKHEVMFPVMLPDEGTFDWVDWYIQRNPQYTELSERTIVDWATRSGLWRPKSNSYKSSLDKPDMNFGIPHLDDGSVKQVLQLAATVQQRDFVVMEIKSNLLKQD
;
A
#
# COMPACT_ATOMS: atom_id res chain seq x y z
N CYS A 1 -27.04 6.40 -9.72
CA CYS A 1 -26.28 5.63 -10.72
C CYS A 1 -26.85 4.23 -10.77
N GLU A 2 -27.07 3.72 -11.97
CA GLU A 2 -27.41 2.32 -12.17
C GLU A 2 -26.15 1.44 -11.94
N PRO A 3 -26.31 0.19 -11.49
CA PRO A 3 -25.20 -0.76 -11.37
C PRO A 3 -24.44 -0.90 -12.69
N GLN A 4 -23.11 -0.82 -12.64
CA GLN A 4 -22.25 -1.02 -13.81
C GLN A 4 -21.74 -2.47 -13.85
N ALA A 5 -21.69 -3.05 -15.04
CA ALA A 5 -21.11 -4.39 -15.23
C ALA A 5 -19.62 -4.39 -14.87
N LEU A 6 -19.16 -5.49 -14.27
CA LEU A 6 -17.74 -5.66 -13.95
C LEU A 6 -16.92 -5.76 -15.25
N PRO A 7 -15.83 -4.99 -15.41
CA PRO A 7 -14.94 -5.12 -16.56
C PRO A 7 -14.44 -6.56 -16.76
N GLU A 8 -14.33 -7.02 -18.02
CA GLU A 8 -13.89 -8.38 -18.34
C GLU A 8 -12.55 -8.75 -17.67
N SER A 9 -11.63 -7.79 -17.61
CA SER A 9 -10.31 -7.97 -16.99
C SER A 9 -10.35 -8.26 -15.49
N LEU A 10 -11.49 -8.05 -14.83
CA LEU A 10 -11.71 -8.25 -13.40
C LEU A 10 -12.58 -9.47 -13.10
N GLN A 11 -13.17 -10.12 -14.11
CA GLN A 11 -13.96 -11.33 -13.91
C GLN A 11 -13.07 -12.48 -13.41
N GLY A 12 -13.59 -13.25 -12.44
CA GLY A 12 -12.87 -14.36 -11.82
C GLY A 12 -11.69 -13.97 -10.92
N LYS A 13 -11.46 -12.67 -10.68
CA LYS A 13 -10.41 -12.17 -9.79
C LYS A 13 -11.02 -11.72 -8.46
N ALA A 14 -10.30 -11.99 -7.37
CA ALA A 14 -10.64 -11.42 -6.07
C ALA A 14 -10.55 -9.90 -6.12
N LEU A 15 -11.65 -9.23 -5.81
CA LEU A 15 -11.72 -7.77 -5.70
C LEU A 15 -11.50 -7.36 -4.24
N TYR A 16 -10.90 -6.18 -4.07
CA TYR A 16 -10.71 -5.58 -2.75
C TYR A 16 -11.40 -4.22 -2.75
N PRO A 17 -12.16 -3.88 -1.69
CA PRO A 17 -12.77 -2.57 -1.58
C PRO A 17 -11.65 -1.53 -1.49
N CYS A 18 -11.57 -0.67 -2.50
CA CYS A 18 -10.69 0.50 -2.51
C CYS A 18 -11.57 1.75 -2.53
N VAL A 19 -11.33 2.66 -1.60
CA VAL A 19 -12.04 3.93 -1.52
C VAL A 19 -11.01 5.04 -1.58
N THR A 20 -11.03 5.79 -2.68
CA THR A 20 -10.26 7.02 -2.83
C THR A 20 -11.18 8.21 -2.57
N PHE A 21 -10.73 9.17 -1.76
CA PHE A 21 -11.54 10.31 -1.38
C PHE A 21 -10.70 11.57 -1.26
N LYS A 22 -11.33 12.74 -1.43
CA LYS A 22 -10.67 14.04 -1.35
C LYS A 22 -11.54 15.00 -0.53
N ASN A 23 -10.93 15.62 0.48
CA ASN A 23 -11.55 16.63 1.35
C ASN A 23 -12.84 16.16 2.07
N VAL A 24 -12.92 14.88 2.45
CA VAL A 24 -14.05 14.33 3.21
C VAL A 24 -13.54 13.34 4.27
N SER A 25 -14.35 13.09 5.29
CA SER A 25 -14.14 11.97 6.22
C SER A 25 -15.04 10.82 5.83
N LEU A 26 -14.47 9.61 5.74
CA LEU A 26 -15.22 8.40 5.42
C LEU A 26 -15.32 7.50 6.65
N HIS A 27 -16.53 7.00 6.86
CA HIS A 27 -16.79 5.89 7.76
C HIS A 27 -17.22 4.68 6.91
N VAL A 28 -16.41 3.62 6.93
CA VAL A 28 -16.65 2.41 6.13
C VAL A 28 -17.10 1.29 7.05
N HIS A 29 -18.28 0.73 6.78
CA HIS A 29 -18.86 -0.35 7.58
C HIS A 29 -18.82 -1.68 6.83
N PHE A 30 -17.99 -2.60 7.32
CA PHE A 30 -17.92 -3.99 6.84
C PHE A 30 -18.65 -4.97 7.76
N GLY A 31 -19.30 -4.49 8.83
CA GLY A 31 -20.01 -5.30 9.82
C GLY A 31 -21.23 -6.03 9.25
N PRO A 32 -21.89 -6.91 10.00
CA PRO A 32 -22.80 -7.91 9.45
C PRO A 32 -24.15 -7.33 9.01
N TYR A 33 -24.48 -6.10 9.39
CA TYR A 33 -25.76 -5.48 9.10
C TYR A 33 -25.59 -4.16 8.35
N ALA A 34 -26.44 -3.87 7.37
CA ALA A 34 -26.46 -2.55 6.75
C ALA A 34 -26.99 -1.51 7.76
N HIS A 35 -26.24 -0.42 7.98
CA HIS A 35 -26.67 0.67 8.88
C HIS A 35 -27.87 1.45 8.35
N ALA A 36 -28.08 1.44 7.04
CA ALA A 36 -29.23 2.05 6.38
C ALA A 36 -29.90 1.00 5.50
N GLN A 37 -31.24 1.00 5.49
CA GLN A 37 -31.99 0.15 4.56
C GLN A 37 -31.82 0.66 3.14
N LEU A 38 -31.30 -0.21 2.28
CA LEU A 38 -31.21 0.02 0.84
C LEU A 38 -32.50 -0.52 0.17
N PRO A 39 -32.89 -0.02 -1.02
CA PRO A 39 -34.05 -0.51 -1.76
C PRO A 39 -33.90 -1.95 -2.28
N PHE A 40 -32.80 -2.63 -1.94
CA PHE A 40 -32.51 -4.02 -2.24
C PHE A 40 -31.76 -4.66 -1.06
N LYS A 41 -31.77 -6.00 -1.00
CA LYS A 41 -30.99 -6.75 -0.01
C LYS A 41 -29.51 -6.70 -0.38
N CYS A 42 -28.72 -5.97 0.39
CA CYS A 42 -27.26 -5.92 0.27
C CYS A 42 -26.62 -6.76 1.37
N ARG A 43 -25.87 -7.80 0.99
CA ARG A 43 -25.03 -8.56 1.94
C ARG A 43 -23.74 -7.78 2.18
N THR A 44 -23.34 -7.66 3.43
CA THR A 44 -22.08 -7.00 3.79
C THR A 44 -20.92 -7.98 3.68
N LEU A 45 -19.67 -7.47 3.75
CA LEU A 45 -18.47 -8.30 3.64
C LEU A 45 -18.40 -9.38 4.74
N GLN A 46 -18.89 -9.10 5.95
CA GLN A 46 -18.96 -10.10 7.03
C GLN A 46 -20.01 -11.20 6.81
N GLU A 47 -21.00 -10.97 5.95
CA GLU A 47 -21.99 -11.99 5.53
C GLU A 47 -21.60 -12.69 4.20
N ALA A 48 -20.44 -12.36 3.63
CA ALA A 48 -19.98 -12.97 2.39
C ALA A 48 -19.76 -14.48 2.59
N ALA A 49 -20.18 -15.29 1.62
CA ALA A 49 -20.00 -16.74 1.69
C ALA A 49 -18.51 -17.08 1.56
N LYS A 50 -18.09 -18.21 2.16
CA LYS A 50 -16.68 -18.66 2.08
C LYS A 50 -16.21 -18.88 0.65
N GLU A 51 -17.12 -19.25 -0.25
CA GLU A 51 -16.85 -19.43 -1.68
C GLU A 51 -16.64 -18.09 -2.44
N ASP A 52 -17.15 -16.99 -1.89
CA ASP A 52 -17.04 -15.65 -2.47
C ASP A 52 -15.85 -14.84 -1.95
N VAL A 53 -15.11 -15.38 -0.97
CA VAL A 53 -13.98 -14.69 -0.33
C VAL A 53 -12.70 -15.52 -0.35
N VAL A 54 -11.59 -14.84 -0.62
CA VAL A 54 -10.25 -15.43 -0.53
C VAL A 54 -9.53 -14.82 0.67
N VAL A 55 -9.30 -15.64 1.71
CA VAL A 55 -8.46 -15.25 2.84
C VAL A 55 -7.00 -15.39 2.40
N ARG A 56 -6.31 -14.26 2.24
CA ARG A 56 -4.85 -14.29 2.05
C ARG A 56 -4.18 -14.57 3.39
N SER A 57 -3.59 -15.76 3.51
CA SER A 57 -2.72 -16.11 4.62
C SER A 57 -1.27 -15.81 4.23
N TYR A 58 -0.52 -15.23 5.15
CA TYR A 58 0.93 -15.07 5.03
C TYR A 58 1.57 -16.22 5.80
N PRO A 59 2.67 -16.82 5.28
CA PRO A 59 3.36 -17.88 5.99
C PRO A 59 3.78 -17.35 7.36
N LYS A 60 3.30 -18.01 8.42
CA LYS A 60 3.64 -17.63 9.79
C LYS A 60 5.08 -18.08 10.06
N PRO A 61 5.98 -17.19 10.50
CA PRO A 61 7.33 -17.55 10.89
C PRO A 61 7.31 -18.60 12.00
N ALA A 62 8.29 -19.52 12.00
CA ALA A 62 8.35 -20.62 12.97
C ALA A 62 8.46 -20.12 14.42
N ASP A 63 9.13 -18.99 14.63
CA ASP A 63 9.30 -18.31 15.92
C ASP A 63 8.19 -17.26 16.19
N GLY A 64 7.24 -17.10 15.27
CA GLY A 64 6.16 -16.13 15.33
C GLY A 64 6.59 -14.67 15.13
N LYS A 65 7.85 -14.41 14.75
CA LYS A 65 8.38 -13.06 14.53
C LYS A 65 8.52 -12.76 13.05
N HIS A 66 7.97 -11.63 12.63
CA HIS A 66 8.16 -11.14 11.27
C HIS A 66 9.48 -10.38 11.12
N GLU A 67 10.05 -10.45 9.93
CA GLU A 67 11.34 -9.84 9.62
C GLU A 67 11.15 -8.45 9.00
N VAL A 68 11.92 -7.47 9.50
CA VAL A 68 12.01 -6.13 8.92
C VAL A 68 13.45 -5.91 8.48
N MET A 69 13.65 -5.83 7.17
CA MET A 69 14.95 -5.64 6.56
C MET A 69 15.18 -4.17 6.22
N PHE A 70 16.34 -3.65 6.62
CA PHE A 70 16.83 -2.32 6.26
C PHE A 70 18.08 -2.47 5.39
N PRO A 71 17.96 -2.47 4.05
CA PRO A 71 19.12 -2.60 3.18
C PRO A 71 20.05 -1.39 3.33
N VAL A 72 21.33 -1.65 3.60
CA VAL A 72 22.38 -0.63 3.64
C VAL A 72 23.26 -0.81 2.41
N MET A 73 23.17 0.11 1.46
CA MET A 73 23.82 0.00 0.15
C MET A 73 24.40 1.33 -0.29
N LEU A 74 25.33 1.29 -1.24
CA LEU A 74 25.92 2.49 -1.81
C LEU A 74 24.95 3.17 -2.78
N PRO A 75 24.85 4.51 -2.80
CA PRO A 75 24.10 5.23 -3.82
C PRO A 75 24.60 4.88 -5.22
N ASP A 76 23.67 4.79 -6.17
CA ASP A 76 23.94 4.52 -7.60
C ASP A 76 24.63 3.19 -7.94
N GLU A 77 24.75 2.26 -6.98
CA GLU A 77 25.35 0.92 -7.16
C GLU A 77 24.29 -0.20 -7.31
N GLY A 78 23.15 0.09 -7.95
CA GLY A 78 22.12 -0.91 -8.25
C GLY A 78 21.22 -1.31 -7.08
N THR A 79 21.09 -0.47 -6.05
CA THR A 79 20.29 -0.75 -4.85
C THR A 79 18.85 -1.17 -5.17
N PHE A 80 18.16 -0.45 -6.05
CA PHE A 80 16.77 -0.77 -6.40
C PHE A 80 16.64 -2.01 -7.28
N ASP A 81 17.62 -2.28 -8.14
CA ASP A 81 17.67 -3.53 -8.90
C ASP A 81 17.80 -4.73 -7.95
N TRP A 82 18.60 -4.58 -6.89
CA TRP A 82 18.69 -5.60 -5.83
C TRP A 82 17.38 -5.74 -5.06
N VAL A 83 16.70 -4.64 -4.71
CA VAL A 83 15.40 -4.70 -4.01
C VAL A 83 14.35 -5.41 -4.87
N ASP A 84 14.27 -5.09 -6.16
CA ASP A 84 13.35 -5.74 -7.10
C ASP A 84 13.65 -7.23 -7.23
N TRP A 85 14.92 -7.59 -7.39
CA TRP A 85 15.39 -8.97 -7.39
C TRP A 85 15.06 -9.72 -6.10
N TYR A 86 15.26 -9.07 -4.94
CA TYR A 86 15.03 -9.66 -3.63
C TYR A 86 13.56 -9.96 -3.42
N ILE A 87 12.67 -9.01 -3.72
CA ILE A 87 11.21 -9.17 -3.61
C ILE A 87 10.71 -10.23 -4.58
N GLN A 88 11.24 -10.28 -5.81
CA GLN A 88 10.87 -11.32 -6.78
C GLN A 88 11.16 -12.74 -6.25
N ARG A 89 12.25 -12.90 -5.49
CA ARG A 89 12.64 -14.18 -4.88
C ARG A 89 12.01 -14.45 -3.53
N ASN A 90 11.60 -13.39 -2.85
CA ASN A 90 11.00 -13.42 -1.52
C ASN A 90 9.65 -12.69 -1.54
N PRO A 91 8.64 -13.23 -2.25
CA PRO A 91 7.36 -12.56 -2.44
C PRO A 91 6.54 -12.38 -1.14
N GLN A 92 6.97 -12.95 -0.02
CA GLN A 92 6.41 -12.71 1.30
C GLN A 92 6.73 -11.29 1.83
N TYR A 93 7.80 -10.67 1.33
CA TYR A 93 8.20 -9.34 1.73
C TYR A 93 7.38 -8.27 1.01
N THR A 94 6.97 -7.27 1.78
CA THR A 94 6.34 -6.05 1.25
C THR A 94 7.32 -4.88 1.32
N GLU A 95 7.50 -4.17 0.22
CA GLU A 95 8.34 -2.97 0.21
C GLU A 95 7.63 -1.77 0.86
N LEU A 96 8.35 -1.08 1.73
CA LEU A 96 7.99 0.23 2.27
C LEU A 96 9.03 1.26 1.84
N SER A 97 8.70 2.03 0.81
CA SER A 97 9.56 3.06 0.24
C SER A 97 8.73 4.17 -0.40
N GLU A 98 9.35 5.30 -0.67
CA GLU A 98 8.73 6.42 -1.36
C GLU A 98 8.27 6.03 -2.78
N ARG A 99 9.01 5.18 -3.52
CA ARG A 99 8.57 4.73 -4.85
C ARG A 99 7.28 3.91 -4.79
N THR A 100 7.12 3.09 -3.76
CA THR A 100 5.89 2.30 -3.55
C THR A 100 4.69 3.20 -3.24
N ILE A 101 4.89 4.24 -2.44
CA ILE A 101 3.83 5.22 -2.13
C ILE A 101 3.41 5.99 -3.39
N VAL A 102 4.37 6.41 -4.22
CA VAL A 102 4.09 7.07 -5.51
C VAL A 102 3.31 6.13 -6.44
N ASP A 103 3.69 4.85 -6.54
CA ASP A 103 2.95 3.85 -7.33
C ASP A 103 1.50 3.73 -6.85
N TRP A 104 1.30 3.54 -5.54
CA TRP A 104 -0.04 3.42 -4.95
C TRP A 104 -0.91 4.64 -5.20
N ALA A 105 -0.36 5.84 -4.99
CA ALA A 105 -1.05 7.10 -5.25
C ALA A 105 -1.46 7.23 -6.72
N THR A 106 -0.54 6.94 -7.64
CA THR A 106 -0.77 7.03 -9.09
C THR A 106 -1.83 6.03 -9.55
N ARG A 107 -1.77 4.78 -9.07
CA ARG A 107 -2.76 3.74 -9.35
C ARG A 107 -4.13 4.02 -8.74
N SER A 108 -4.17 4.83 -7.67
CA SER A 108 -5.40 5.34 -7.06
C SER A 108 -5.98 6.54 -7.83
N GLY A 109 -5.40 6.90 -8.98
CA GLY A 109 -5.88 7.97 -9.84
C GLY A 109 -5.43 9.37 -9.40
N LEU A 110 -4.47 9.48 -8.48
CA LEU A 110 -3.91 10.78 -8.13
C LEU A 110 -3.01 11.29 -9.27
N TRP A 111 -3.26 12.52 -9.68
CA TRP A 111 -2.46 13.18 -10.70
C TRP A 111 -1.23 13.83 -10.05
N ARG A 112 -0.06 13.58 -10.64
CA ARG A 112 1.24 14.11 -10.20
C ARG A 112 1.75 15.15 -11.20
N PRO A 113 1.37 16.44 -11.06
CA PRO A 113 1.68 17.48 -12.04
C PRO A 113 3.16 17.85 -12.13
N LYS A 114 3.94 17.61 -11.06
CA LYS A 114 5.35 18.00 -10.97
C LYS A 114 6.21 16.85 -10.47
N SER A 115 6.50 15.88 -11.33
CA SER A 115 7.37 14.75 -10.99
C SER A 115 8.83 15.15 -10.78
N ASN A 116 9.27 16.24 -11.40
CA ASN A 116 10.65 16.72 -11.35
C ASN A 116 10.76 17.91 -10.42
N SER A 117 11.29 17.66 -9.23
CA SER A 117 11.64 18.66 -8.22
C SER A 117 13.13 18.51 -7.90
N TYR A 118 13.78 19.60 -7.52
CA TYR A 118 15.18 19.59 -7.10
C TYR A 118 15.43 18.71 -5.86
N LYS A 119 14.36 18.35 -5.13
CA LYS A 119 14.38 17.44 -3.98
C LYS A 119 14.21 15.97 -4.38
N SER A 120 13.88 15.69 -5.64
CA SER A 120 13.66 14.32 -6.11
C SER A 120 14.99 13.64 -6.40
N SER A 121 15.15 12.40 -5.94
CA SER A 121 16.21 11.49 -6.39
C SER A 121 15.59 10.18 -6.88
N LEU A 122 16.42 9.29 -7.46
CA LEU A 122 15.98 7.93 -7.81
C LEU A 122 15.55 7.14 -6.56
N ASP A 123 16.17 7.43 -5.41
CA ASP A 123 15.87 6.81 -4.11
C ASP A 123 14.62 7.39 -3.44
N LYS A 124 14.49 8.71 -3.50
CA LYS A 124 13.43 9.44 -2.85
C LYS A 124 12.67 10.25 -3.90
N PRO A 125 11.78 9.59 -4.68
CA PRO A 125 10.96 10.31 -5.62
C PRO A 125 10.08 11.31 -4.88
N ASP A 126 10.06 12.55 -5.34
CA ASP A 126 9.25 13.59 -4.71
C ASP A 126 7.76 13.31 -4.94
N MET A 127 6.91 13.40 -3.92
CA MET A 127 5.50 13.01 -4.03
C MET A 127 4.76 13.98 -4.96
N ASN A 128 4.79 15.28 -4.65
CA ASN A 128 4.22 16.38 -5.45
C ASN A 128 2.82 16.10 -6.02
N PHE A 129 1.94 15.51 -5.21
CA PHE A 129 0.53 15.31 -5.57
C PHE A 129 -0.33 16.54 -5.25
N GLY A 130 0.24 17.56 -4.60
CA GLY A 130 -0.50 18.73 -4.14
C GLY A 130 -1.41 18.41 -2.95
N ILE A 131 -1.09 17.35 -2.21
CA ILE A 131 -1.82 16.88 -1.03
C ILE A 131 -0.84 16.98 0.14
N PRO A 132 -1.08 17.87 1.13
CA PRO A 132 -0.12 18.16 2.19
C PRO A 132 0.48 16.92 2.85
N HIS A 133 -0.37 15.98 3.28
CA HIS A 133 0.05 14.77 3.98
C HIS A 133 0.86 13.77 3.13
N LEU A 134 0.71 13.81 1.80
CA LEU A 134 1.56 13.04 0.89
C LEU A 134 2.89 13.77 0.69
N ASP A 135 2.84 15.09 0.49
CA ASP A 135 4.00 15.89 0.11
C ASP A 135 4.94 16.20 1.30
N ASP A 136 4.45 16.15 2.54
CA ASP A 136 5.24 16.37 3.76
C ASP A 136 5.83 15.09 4.38
N GLY A 137 5.50 13.92 3.84
CA GLY A 137 5.96 12.62 4.35
C GLY A 137 5.14 12.03 5.51
N SER A 138 4.06 12.69 5.95
CA SER A 138 3.18 12.17 7.01
C SER A 138 2.61 10.80 6.67
N VAL A 139 2.26 10.56 5.40
CA VAL A 139 1.77 9.25 4.95
C VAL A 139 2.82 8.14 5.15
N LYS A 140 4.12 8.42 4.93
CA LYS A 140 5.19 7.44 5.20
C LYS A 140 5.23 7.06 6.67
N GLN A 141 5.11 8.03 7.56
CA GLN A 141 5.09 7.78 9.01
C GLN A 141 3.88 6.93 9.43
N VAL A 142 2.69 7.25 8.89
CA VAL A 142 1.48 6.45 9.15
C VAL A 142 1.62 5.03 8.61
N LEU A 143 2.22 4.85 7.42
CA LEU A 143 2.47 3.52 6.86
C LEU A 143 3.48 2.72 7.69
N GLN A 144 4.54 3.36 8.20
CA GLN A 144 5.49 2.74 9.12
C GLN A 144 4.80 2.30 10.42
N LEU A 145 3.94 3.15 11.00
CA LEU A 145 3.15 2.79 12.19
C LEU A 145 2.20 1.62 11.89
N ALA A 146 1.51 1.64 10.75
CA ALA A 146 0.61 0.56 10.34
C ALA A 146 1.37 -0.75 10.09
N ALA A 147 2.61 -0.68 9.59
CA ALA A 147 3.45 -1.86 9.40
C ALA A 147 3.74 -2.59 10.72
N THR A 148 3.85 -1.87 11.85
CA THR A 148 4.13 -2.48 13.16
C THR A 148 3.04 -3.42 13.68
N VAL A 149 1.79 -3.24 13.22
CA VAL A 149 0.65 -4.08 13.62
C VAL A 149 0.32 -5.16 12.58
N GLN A 150 0.95 -5.11 11.41
CA GLN A 150 0.74 -6.10 10.36
C GLN A 150 1.67 -7.30 10.57
N GLN A 151 1.10 -8.50 10.50
CA GLN A 151 1.84 -9.77 10.56
C GLN A 151 2.42 -10.11 9.18
N ARG A 152 3.41 -9.32 8.73
CA ARG A 152 4.07 -9.45 7.42
C ARG A 152 5.53 -9.06 7.51
N ASP A 153 6.32 -9.61 6.60
CA ASP A 153 7.73 -9.25 6.44
C ASP A 153 7.84 -8.00 5.58
N PHE A 154 8.77 -7.10 5.93
CA PHE A 154 8.93 -5.81 5.27
C PHE A 154 10.37 -5.55 4.84
N VAL A 155 10.54 -4.92 3.68
CA VAL A 155 11.79 -4.26 3.30
C VAL A 155 11.56 -2.76 3.41
N VAL A 156 12.22 -2.10 4.35
CA VAL A 156 12.17 -0.64 4.52
C VAL A 156 13.33 -0.04 3.76
N MET A 157 13.03 0.60 2.64
CA MET A 157 14.04 1.10 1.71
C MET A 157 14.05 2.63 1.65
N GLU A 158 15.18 3.20 2.07
CA GLU A 158 15.62 4.57 1.76
C GLU A 158 17.15 4.60 1.90
N ILE A 159 17.89 4.91 0.83
CA ILE A 159 19.36 4.82 0.80
C ILE A 159 19.95 5.77 1.84
N LYS A 160 19.56 7.05 1.83
CA LYS A 160 20.16 8.05 2.72
C LYS A 160 19.90 7.73 4.19
N SER A 161 18.65 7.44 4.55
CA SER A 161 18.28 7.18 5.95
C SER A 161 18.89 5.90 6.49
N ASN A 162 19.08 4.87 5.65
CA ASN A 162 19.72 3.62 6.06
C ASN A 162 21.25 3.76 6.23
N LEU A 163 21.89 4.79 5.65
CA LEU A 163 23.32 5.05 5.77
C LEU A 163 23.69 5.98 6.95
N LEU A 164 22.75 6.79 7.43
CA LEU A 164 23.00 7.73 8.51
C LEU A 164 22.75 7.08 9.88
N LYS A 165 23.63 7.36 10.85
CA LYS A 165 23.64 6.73 12.18
C LYS A 165 22.46 7.13 13.09
N GLN A 166 21.41 7.77 12.56
CA GLN A 166 20.42 8.65 13.21
C GLN A 166 20.82 10.13 13.16
N ASP A 167 19.81 10.99 12.99
CA ASP A 167 19.84 12.38 13.47
C ASP A 167 19.67 12.40 15.00
#